data_AF-A0A6J0SF84-F1
#
_entry.id   AF-A0A6J0SF84-F1
#
_cell.length_a   1.000
_cell.length_b   1.000
_cell.length_c   1.000
_cell.angle_alpha   90.00
_cell.angle_beta   90.00
_cell.angle_gamma   90.00
#
_symmetry.space_group_name_H-M   'P 1'
#
loop_
_entity.id
_entity.type
_entity.pdbx_description
1 polymer ?
#
loop_
_entity_poly.entity_id
_entity_poly.type
_entity_poly.pdbx_seq_one_letter_code
_entity_poly.pdbx_strand_id
1 'polypeptide(L)'
;MMTFYFPHRLRKNTTSTHTDVEEPSSPQHPASETSSLFDDDFLESFSTPAINLESTTKELEEFVPHVRSLSASAVQQLASRDLDRFRRFKKQGIAVRFGKFTKKEDRLLKENIEAFLEETGIDSAEKLLFTHRFPEEKAAINKLKASHLFGVRIG
;
A
#
# COMPACT_ATOMS: atom_id res chain seq x y z
N MET A 1 -2.90 15.09 11.67
CA MET A 1 -4.05 14.23 11.32
C MET A 1 -3.98 14.05 9.80
N MET A 2 -3.42 12.95 9.31
CA MET A 2 -3.14 12.75 7.88
C MET A 2 -4.23 11.84 7.29
N THR A 3 -5.12 12.38 6.46
CA THR A 3 -6.18 11.63 5.77
C THR A 3 -5.67 11.09 4.45
N PHE A 4 -5.61 9.77 4.30
CA PHE A 4 -5.46 9.12 3.00
C PHE A 4 -6.86 8.91 2.38
N TYR A 5 -7.08 9.53 1.22
CA TYR A 5 -8.34 9.53 0.48
C TYR A 5 -8.30 8.46 -0.62
N PHE A 6 -9.23 7.51 -0.58
CA PHE A 6 -9.53 6.63 -1.72
C PHE A 6 -10.86 7.07 -2.33
N PRO A 7 -10.89 7.63 -3.55
CA PRO A 7 -12.13 8.13 -4.13
C PRO A 7 -13.06 6.98 -4.54
N HIS A 8 -14.24 6.92 -3.90
CA HIS A 8 -15.42 6.30 -4.50
C HIS A 8 -16.03 7.28 -5.50
N ARG A 9 -16.39 6.82 -6.70
CA ARG A 9 -17.31 7.59 -7.55
C ARG A 9 -18.34 6.68 -8.23
N LEU A 10 -19.53 6.62 -7.63
CA LEU A 10 -20.76 6.24 -8.31
C LEU A 10 -21.38 7.48 -9.01
N ARG A 11 -22.22 7.20 -10.02
CA ARG A 11 -22.65 8.05 -11.15
C ARG A 11 -23.66 9.17 -10.84
N LYS A 12 -23.52 10.27 -11.63
CA LYS A 12 -24.47 11.15 -12.37
C LYS A 12 -25.78 11.63 -11.72
N ASN A 13 -26.00 12.98 -11.68
CA ASN A 13 -27.09 13.73 -12.36
C ASN A 13 -27.20 15.26 -12.02
N THR A 14 -27.58 16.05 -13.06
CA THR A 14 -28.28 17.40 -13.14
C THR A 14 -27.63 18.66 -12.52
N THR A 15 -27.13 19.65 -13.28
CA THR A 15 -27.76 20.78 -14.05
C THR A 15 -28.26 21.99 -13.23
N SER A 16 -27.51 23.10 -13.38
CA SER A 16 -27.87 24.55 -13.40
C SER A 16 -28.42 25.24 -12.13
N THR A 17 -27.68 26.24 -11.61
CA THR A 17 -27.96 27.68 -11.82
C THR A 17 -26.84 28.57 -11.25
N HIS A 18 -26.72 29.73 -11.88
CA HIS A 18 -25.67 30.75 -11.95
C HIS A 18 -25.80 31.86 -10.89
N THR A 19 -24.69 32.31 -10.26
CA THR A 19 -24.32 33.73 -10.02
C THR A 19 -22.95 33.86 -9.32
N ASP A 20 -22.11 34.73 -9.88
CA ASP A 20 -20.74 35.12 -9.51
C ASP A 20 -20.58 35.82 -8.15
N VAL A 21 -19.46 35.55 -7.44
CA VAL A 21 -18.62 36.52 -6.70
C VAL A 21 -17.16 36.01 -6.65
N GLU A 22 -16.21 36.93 -6.72
CA GLU A 22 -14.78 36.88 -7.10
C GLU A 22 -13.77 36.08 -6.21
N GLU A 23 -12.77 35.50 -6.93
CA GLU A 23 -11.33 35.23 -6.61
C GLU A 23 -10.88 34.31 -5.43
N PRO A 24 -9.68 33.67 -5.49
CA PRO A 24 -8.64 33.68 -6.54
C PRO A 24 -8.22 32.29 -7.08
N SER A 25 -7.56 32.34 -8.25
CA SER A 25 -6.77 31.33 -8.98
C SER A 25 -6.50 29.96 -8.31
N SER A 26 -7.13 28.91 -8.86
CA SER A 26 -6.74 27.51 -8.64
C SER A 26 -5.44 27.19 -9.39
N PRO A 27 -4.43 26.57 -8.76
CA PRO A 27 -3.39 25.90 -9.50
C PRO A 27 -4.01 24.72 -10.25
N GLN A 28 -3.81 24.68 -11.58
CA GLN A 28 -4.08 23.51 -12.39
C GLN A 28 -3.29 22.33 -11.84
N HIS A 29 -3.99 21.37 -11.23
CA HIS A 29 -3.42 20.05 -10.96
C HIS A 29 -3.34 19.29 -12.29
N PRO A 30 -2.14 18.94 -12.80
CA PRO A 30 -2.05 17.91 -13.81
C PRO A 30 -2.59 16.60 -13.24
N ALA A 31 -3.46 15.98 -14.04
CA ALA A 31 -4.01 14.66 -13.81
C ALA A 31 -2.90 13.60 -13.78
N SER A 32 -3.14 12.54 -13.00
CA SER A 32 -2.35 11.29 -12.95
C SER A 32 -0.97 11.50 -12.35
N GLU A 33 -0.68 10.95 -11.18
CA GLU A 33 -0.02 9.65 -11.09
C GLU A 33 -0.34 9.01 -9.72
N THR A 34 -1.23 8.02 -9.70
CA THR A 34 -1.40 7.14 -8.53
C THR A 34 -0.51 5.90 -8.63
N SER A 35 0.61 6.01 -9.35
CA SER A 35 1.42 4.88 -9.82
C SER A 35 2.86 5.00 -9.33
N SER A 36 3.11 4.88 -8.02
CA SER A 36 4.42 4.47 -7.45
C SER A 36 4.49 4.56 -5.92
N LEU A 37 3.39 4.44 -5.17
CA LEU A 37 3.46 4.51 -3.70
C LEU A 37 4.16 3.30 -3.04
N PHE A 38 4.60 2.33 -3.83
CA PHE A 38 5.48 1.26 -3.38
C PHE A 38 6.77 1.36 -4.20
N ASP A 39 7.90 1.50 -3.51
CA ASP A 39 9.23 1.39 -4.12
C ASP A 39 9.34 0.00 -4.79
N ASP A 40 9.17 -0.07 -6.11
CA ASP A 40 9.23 -1.30 -6.91
C ASP A 40 10.54 -2.10 -6.66
N ASP A 41 11.65 -1.39 -6.41
CA ASP A 41 12.97 -1.99 -6.14
C ASP A 41 13.05 -2.77 -4.82
N PHE A 42 12.24 -2.44 -3.80
CA PHE A 42 12.21 -3.23 -2.57
C PHE A 42 11.65 -4.64 -2.83
N LEU A 43 10.80 -4.77 -3.85
CA LEU A 43 10.12 -6.00 -4.21
C LEU A 43 10.89 -6.84 -5.25
N GLU A 44 11.85 -6.27 -5.99
CA GLU A 44 12.71 -7.05 -6.92
C GLU A 44 13.55 -8.13 -6.21
N SER A 45 13.78 -8.00 -4.90
CA SER A 45 14.56 -9.01 -4.15
C SER A 45 13.82 -10.34 -3.93
N PHE A 46 12.52 -10.43 -4.21
CA PHE A 46 11.78 -11.69 -4.16
C PHE A 46 11.71 -12.29 -5.56
N SER A 47 12.71 -13.10 -5.92
CA SER A 47 12.68 -13.88 -7.17
C SER A 47 11.49 -14.84 -7.16
N THR A 48 10.44 -14.53 -7.91
CA THR A 48 9.21 -15.33 -7.94
C THR A 48 9.33 -16.48 -8.94
N PRO A 49 9.08 -17.74 -8.56
CA PRO A 49 8.90 -18.82 -9.52
C PRO A 49 7.69 -18.54 -10.42
N ALA A 50 7.56 -19.24 -11.55
CA ALA A 50 6.43 -19.07 -12.47
C ALA A 50 5.10 -19.49 -11.81
N ILE A 51 4.46 -18.57 -11.11
CA ILE A 51 3.14 -18.76 -10.51
C ILE A 51 2.09 -18.69 -11.62
N ASN A 52 1.16 -19.64 -11.67
CA ASN A 52 0.00 -19.55 -12.56
C ASN A 52 -0.86 -18.34 -12.13
N LEU A 53 -0.81 -17.29 -12.94
CA LEU A 53 -1.43 -16.00 -12.64
C LEU A 53 -2.95 -16.13 -12.49
N GLU A 54 -3.61 -16.91 -13.36
CA GLU A 54 -5.07 -17.02 -13.38
C GLU A 54 -5.59 -17.73 -12.12
N SER A 55 -4.97 -18.85 -11.74
CA SER A 55 -5.34 -19.55 -10.50
C SER A 55 -5.08 -18.71 -9.26
N THR A 56 -3.99 -17.94 -9.26
CA THR A 56 -3.61 -17.06 -8.15
C THR A 56 -4.56 -15.89 -7.99
N THR A 57 -4.95 -15.29 -9.12
CA THR A 57 -5.94 -14.22 -9.14
C THR A 57 -7.26 -14.72 -8.56
N LYS A 58 -7.70 -15.91 -8.96
CA LYS A 58 -8.93 -16.54 -8.45
C LYS A 58 -8.88 -16.81 -6.95
N GLU A 59 -7.73 -17.23 -6.42
CA GLU A 59 -7.59 -17.45 -4.97
C GLU A 59 -7.59 -16.13 -4.20
N LEU A 60 -6.90 -15.11 -4.70
CA LEU A 60 -6.90 -13.78 -4.09
C LEU A 60 -8.28 -13.11 -4.10
N GLU A 61 -9.16 -13.44 -5.05
CA GLU A 61 -10.56 -12.95 -5.09
C GLU A 61 -11.36 -13.31 -3.84
N GLU A 62 -10.99 -14.38 -3.13
CA GLU A 62 -11.65 -14.76 -1.88
C GLU A 62 -11.36 -13.78 -0.73
N PHE A 63 -10.28 -13.01 -0.86
CA PHE A 63 -9.78 -12.13 0.18
C PHE A 63 -9.85 -10.67 -0.23
N VAL A 64 -9.41 -10.34 -1.45
CA VAL A 64 -9.12 -8.97 -1.89
C VAL A 64 -10.20 -8.51 -2.87
N PRO A 65 -10.96 -7.46 -2.55
CA PRO A 65 -11.94 -6.91 -3.46
C PRO A 65 -11.26 -6.35 -4.71
N HIS A 66 -11.87 -6.55 -5.88
CA HIS A 66 -11.42 -6.01 -7.16
C HIS A 66 -9.99 -6.42 -7.59
N VAL A 67 -9.47 -7.57 -7.15
CA VAL A 67 -8.11 -8.01 -7.53
C VAL A 67 -7.90 -8.10 -9.05
N ARG A 68 -8.96 -8.37 -9.83
CA ARG A 68 -8.94 -8.42 -11.31
C ARG A 68 -8.62 -7.09 -11.98
N SER A 69 -8.77 -5.96 -11.29
CA SER A 69 -8.39 -4.66 -11.84
C SER A 69 -6.90 -4.35 -11.66
N LEU A 70 -6.15 -5.19 -10.94
CA LEU A 70 -4.71 -5.03 -10.75
C LEU A 70 -3.94 -5.54 -11.96
N SER A 71 -2.73 -5.02 -12.16
CA SER A 71 -1.80 -5.54 -13.17
C SER A 71 -1.30 -6.94 -12.79
N ALA A 72 -0.85 -7.70 -13.78
CA ALA A 72 -0.26 -9.02 -13.55
C ALA A 72 0.90 -8.99 -12.53
N SER A 73 1.77 -7.97 -12.63
CA SER A 73 2.87 -7.75 -11.68
C SER A 73 2.37 -7.49 -10.26
N ALA A 74 1.35 -6.63 -10.11
CA ALA A 74 0.77 -6.35 -8.80
C ALA A 74 0.09 -7.58 -8.17
N VAL A 75 -0.59 -8.40 -8.98
CA VAL A 75 -1.15 -9.68 -8.52
C VAL A 75 -0.06 -10.63 -8.05
N GLN A 76 1.03 -10.76 -8.81
CA GLN A 76 2.18 -11.61 -8.43
C GLN A 76 2.84 -11.13 -7.13
N GLN A 77 3.06 -9.82 -6.99
CA GLN A 77 3.65 -9.23 -5.79
C GLN A 77 2.76 -9.45 -4.56
N LEU A 78 1.45 -9.18 -4.70
CA LEU A 78 0.46 -9.41 -3.65
C LEU A 78 0.42 -10.89 -3.24
N ALA A 79 0.43 -11.80 -4.21
CA ALA A 79 0.44 -13.22 -3.95
C ALA A 79 1.70 -13.67 -3.20
N SER A 80 2.87 -13.22 -3.66
CA SER A 80 4.16 -13.58 -3.06
C SER A 80 4.28 -13.11 -1.61
N ARG A 81 3.68 -11.97 -1.27
CA ARG A 81 3.82 -11.36 0.06
C ARG A 81 2.73 -11.79 1.04
N ASP A 82 1.49 -11.89 0.56
CA ASP A 82 0.31 -11.89 1.43
C ASP A 82 -0.55 -13.16 1.32
N LEU A 83 -0.46 -13.92 0.23
CA LEU A 83 -1.35 -15.07 0.00
C LEU A 83 -1.26 -16.13 1.11
N ASP A 84 -0.03 -16.46 1.53
CA ASP A 84 0.17 -17.41 2.63
C ASP A 84 -0.35 -16.90 3.97
N ARG A 85 -0.32 -15.58 4.20
CA ARG A 85 -0.90 -14.96 5.40
C ARG A 85 -2.43 -15.02 5.34
N PHE A 86 -3.03 -14.71 4.20
CA PHE A 86 -4.47 -14.80 4.01
C PHE A 86 -5.00 -16.22 4.20
N ARG A 87 -4.29 -17.24 3.68
CA ARG A 87 -4.60 -18.65 3.94
C ARG A 87 -4.58 -19.00 5.44
N ARG A 88 -3.60 -18.48 6.19
CA ARG A 88 -3.51 -18.68 7.65
C ARG A 88 -4.65 -17.99 8.40
N PHE A 89 -4.95 -16.74 8.04
CA PHE A 89 -6.07 -15.99 8.62
C PHE A 89 -7.40 -16.69 8.40
N LYS A 90 -7.65 -17.20 7.18
CA LYS A 90 -8.83 -18.02 6.88
C LYS A 90 -8.94 -19.24 7.80
N LYS A 91 -7.84 -19.97 7.99
CA LYS A 91 -7.81 -21.14 8.90
C LYS A 91 -8.07 -20.75 10.36
N GLN A 92 -7.70 -19.54 10.77
CA GLN A 92 -7.91 -19.00 12.11
C GLN A 92 -9.28 -18.32 12.29
N GLY A 93 -10.11 -18.25 11.24
CA GLY A 93 -11.39 -17.53 11.28
C GLY A 93 -11.24 -16.00 11.30
N ILE A 94 -10.05 -15.48 10.96
CA ILE A 94 -9.78 -14.04 10.87
C ILE A 94 -10.11 -13.56 9.46
N ALA A 95 -11.04 -12.63 9.34
CA ALA A 95 -11.35 -11.98 8.07
C ALA A 95 -10.27 -10.94 7.71
N VAL A 96 -9.82 -10.96 6.46
CA VAL A 96 -8.96 -9.90 5.92
C VAL A 96 -9.81 -8.63 5.77
N ARG A 97 -9.33 -7.51 6.31
CA ARG A 97 -10.06 -6.23 6.30
C ARG A 97 -9.38 -5.25 5.36
N PHE A 98 -10.20 -4.50 4.63
CA PHE A 98 -9.75 -3.42 3.74
C PHE A 98 -10.42 -2.13 4.16
N GLY A 99 -9.75 -1.01 3.93
CA GLY A 99 -10.24 0.32 4.28
C GLY A 99 -9.41 0.97 5.37
N LYS A 100 -10.05 1.79 6.20
CA LYS A 100 -9.37 2.58 7.22
C LYS A 100 -9.06 1.73 8.46
N PHE A 101 -7.86 1.90 8.99
CA PHE A 101 -7.51 1.39 10.30
C PHE A 101 -8.37 2.04 11.39
N THR A 102 -8.70 1.24 12.39
CA THR A 102 -9.25 1.71 13.66
C THR A 102 -8.16 2.42 14.46
N LYS A 103 -8.55 3.24 15.44
CA LYS A 103 -7.59 3.92 16.35
C LYS A 103 -6.64 2.94 17.05
N LYS A 104 -7.10 1.71 17.32
CA LYS A 104 -6.29 0.66 17.95
C LYS A 104 -5.24 0.11 16.98
N GLU A 105 -5.65 -0.19 15.75
CA GLU A 105 -4.75 -0.65 14.68
C GLU A 105 -3.71 0.43 14.35
N ASP A 106 -4.13 1.70 14.24
CA ASP A 106 -3.22 2.84 14.03
C ASP A 106 -2.16 2.95 15.13
N ARG A 107 -2.54 2.72 16.39
CA ARG A 107 -1.59 2.77 17.51
C ARG A 107 -0.58 1.63 17.43
N LEU A 108 -1.05 0.41 17.21
CA LEU A 108 -0.17 -0.75 17.05
C LEU A 108 0.79 -0.58 15.87
N LEU A 109 0.31 -0.03 14.76
CA LEU A 109 1.15 0.24 13.60
C LEU A 109 2.27 1.24 13.93
N LYS A 110 1.97 2.29 14.70
CA LYS A 110 2.99 3.25 15.17
C LYS A 110 4.01 2.61 16.11
N GLU A 111 3.54 1.86 17.10
CA GLU A 111 4.41 1.13 18.04
C GLU A 111 5.34 0.16 17.28
N ASN A 112 4.81 -0.57 16.28
CA ASN A 112 5.59 -1.46 15.43
C ASN A 112 6.65 -0.71 14.61
N ILE A 113 6.31 0.45 14.05
CA ILE A 113 7.24 1.29 13.29
C ILE A 113 8.35 1.81 14.21
N GLU A 114 8.01 2.34 15.38
CA GLU A 114 8.97 2.86 16.35
C GLU A 114 9.96 1.77 16.78
N ALA A 115 9.46 0.58 17.13
CA ALA A 115 10.31 -0.56 17.47
C ALA A 115 11.25 -0.97 16.32
N PHE A 116 10.79 -0.88 15.06
CA PHE A 116 11.62 -1.18 13.90
C PHE A 116 12.73 -0.15 13.69
N LEU A 117 12.42 1.14 13.87
CA LEU A 117 13.41 2.21 13.77
C LEU A 117 14.50 2.04 14.84
N GLU A 118 14.11 1.70 16.08
CA GLU A 118 15.04 1.40 17.16
C GLU A 118 15.91 0.16 16.85
N GLU A 119 15.33 -0.91 16.30
CA GLU A 119 16.05 -2.14 15.93
C GLU A 119 17.05 -1.91 14.80
N THR A 120 16.71 -1.08 13.82
CA THR A 120 17.49 -0.92 12.58
C THR A 120 18.38 0.31 12.55
N GLY A 121 18.17 1.27 13.45
CA GLY A 121 18.90 2.54 13.49
C GLY A 121 18.55 3.49 12.36
N ILE A 122 17.42 3.30 11.67
CA ILE A 122 16.94 4.24 10.65
C ILE A 122 16.43 5.51 11.35
N ASP A 123 16.91 6.68 10.90
CA ASP A 123 16.68 7.95 11.59
C ASP A 123 15.21 8.37 11.72
N SER A 124 14.36 8.01 10.74
CA SER A 124 12.97 8.47 10.73
C SER A 124 12.01 7.53 10.00
N ALA A 125 10.74 7.58 10.42
CA ALA A 125 9.65 6.89 9.73
C ALA A 125 9.49 7.36 8.28
N GLU A 126 9.84 8.61 7.98
CA GLU A 126 9.77 9.13 6.61
C GLU A 126 10.77 8.41 5.70
N LYS A 127 12.02 8.22 6.14
CA LYS A 127 13.02 7.46 5.39
C LYS A 127 12.60 6.01 5.17
N LEU A 128 12.03 5.39 6.19
CA LEU A 128 11.57 3.99 6.15
C LEU A 128 10.41 3.76 5.16
N LEU A 129 9.42 4.67 5.17
CA LEU A 129 8.19 4.55 4.40
C LEU A 129 8.28 5.17 3.00
N PHE A 130 9.11 6.20 2.81
CA PHE A 130 9.26 6.94 1.55
C PHE A 130 10.71 6.94 1.07
N THR A 131 11.28 5.73 0.97
CA THR A 131 12.68 5.48 0.61
C THR A 131 13.12 6.15 -0.69
N HIS A 132 12.26 6.22 -1.71
CA HIS A 132 12.55 6.92 -2.97
C HIS A 132 12.97 8.40 -2.81
N ARG A 133 12.59 9.06 -1.70
CA ARG A 133 12.98 10.47 -1.43
C ARG A 133 14.44 10.61 -1.00
N PHE A 134 15.10 9.50 -0.64
CA PHE A 134 16.45 9.45 -0.09
C PHE A 134 17.32 8.51 -0.94
N PRO A 135 17.64 8.86 -2.20
CA PRO A 135 18.30 7.96 -3.15
C PRO A 135 19.68 7.47 -2.67
N GLU A 136 20.40 8.28 -1.89
CA GLU A 136 21.71 7.92 -1.32
C GLU A 136 21.60 6.79 -0.29
N GLU A 137 20.53 6.78 0.50
CA GLU A 137 20.30 5.81 1.58
C GLU A 137 19.39 4.64 1.15
N LYS A 138 18.70 4.78 0.01
CA LYS A 138 17.68 3.86 -0.49
C LYS A 138 18.13 2.39 -0.49
N ALA A 139 19.33 2.12 -1.03
CA ALA A 139 19.84 0.75 -1.11
C ALA A 139 20.09 0.12 0.28
N ALA A 140 20.62 0.91 1.22
CA ALA A 140 20.87 0.46 2.58
C ALA A 140 19.55 0.21 3.33
N ILE A 141 18.57 1.12 3.21
CA ILE A 141 17.26 0.97 3.84
C ILE A 141 16.51 -0.23 3.26
N ASN A 142 16.54 -0.45 1.94
CA ASN A 142 15.92 -1.62 1.32
C ASN A 142 16.54 -2.94 1.79
N LYS A 143 17.87 -2.97 1.95
CA LYS A 143 18.56 -4.14 2.54
C LYS A 143 18.08 -4.42 3.96
N LEU A 144 17.98 -3.41 4.81
CA LEU A 144 17.45 -3.55 6.17
C LEU A 144 16.00 -4.06 6.17
N LYS A 145 15.13 -3.47 5.35
CA LYS A 145 13.74 -3.91 5.22
C LYS A 145 13.64 -5.38 4.78
N ALA A 146 14.54 -5.84 3.92
CA ALA A 146 14.56 -7.23 3.44
C ALA A 146 15.09 -8.18 4.52
N SER A 147 16.20 -7.83 5.16
CA SER A 147 16.81 -8.64 6.22
C SER A 147 15.90 -8.82 7.44
N HIS A 148 15.08 -7.83 7.77
CA HIS A 148 14.16 -7.90 8.91
C HIS A 148 12.73 -8.31 8.52
N LEU A 149 12.49 -8.68 7.24
CA LEU A 149 11.17 -9.03 6.72
C LEU A 149 10.11 -7.96 7.03
N PHE A 150 10.46 -6.68 6.88
CA PHE A 150 9.65 -5.52 7.28
C PHE A 150 8.19 -5.64 6.81
N GLY A 151 7.97 -5.96 5.53
CA GLY A 151 6.63 -6.11 4.95
C GLY A 151 5.80 -7.27 5.52
N VAL A 152 6.46 -8.24 6.17
CA VAL A 152 5.82 -9.35 6.86
C VAL A 152 5.59 -9.05 8.34
N ARG A 153 6.54 -8.37 8.99
CA ARG A 153 6.59 -8.16 10.45
C ARG A 153 5.70 -7.00 10.93
N ILE A 154 5.57 -5.93 10.15
CA ILE A 154 4.93 -4.68 10.61
C ILE A 154 3.42 -4.63 10.31
N GLY A 155 2.95 -5.46 9.36
CA GLY A 155 1.55 -5.50 8.92
C GLY A 155 0.63 -6.39 9.74
#